data_AF-A0A957X1H8-F1
#
_entry.id   AF-A0A957X1H8-F1
#
_cell.length_a   1.000
_cell.length_b   1.000
_cell.length_c   1.000
_cell.angle_alpha   90.00
_cell.angle_beta   90.00
_cell.angle_gamma   90.00
#
_symmetry.space_group_name_H-M   'P 1'
#
loop_
_entity.id
_entity.type
_entity.pdbx_description
1 polymer ?
#
loop_
_entity_poly.entity_id
_entity_poly.type
_entity_poly.pdbx_seq_one_letter_code
_entity_poly.pdbx_strand_id
1 'polypeptide(L)' 'MLPKDQELFEFVRQKLYVAAVCDVLDGQGCRHQAMHHRLRPLLPDIRNCGFVGRARTVRWMETDYIVEEDPYGLEIDFM' A
#
# COMPACT_ATOMS: atom_id res chain seq x y z
N MET A 1 -4.00 -22.83 4.38
CA MET A 1 -3.79 -21.86 5.48
C MET A 1 -2.33 -21.43 5.35
N LEU A 2 -2.07 -20.29 4.74
CA LEU A 2 -0.72 -19.74 4.62
C LEU A 2 -0.15 -19.56 6.05
N PRO A 3 1.19 -19.65 6.26
CA PRO A 3 1.79 -19.33 7.56
C PRO A 3 1.17 -18.03 8.09
N LYS A 4 0.90 -17.97 9.40
CA LYS A 4 0.20 -16.84 10.06
C LYS A 4 0.68 -15.54 9.41
N ASP A 5 -0.20 -14.80 8.75
CA ASP A 5 0.17 -13.64 7.91
C ASP A 5 1.19 -12.70 8.60
N GLN A 6 1.10 -12.59 9.92
CA GLN A 6 2.05 -11.93 10.81
C GLN A 6 3.52 -12.34 10.58
N GLU A 7 3.82 -13.64 10.58
CA GLU A 7 5.18 -14.18 10.42
C GLU A 7 5.70 -13.89 9.01
N LEU A 8 4.83 -13.95 8.01
CA LEU A 8 5.17 -13.59 6.63
C LEU A 8 5.50 -12.09 6.54
N PHE A 9 4.68 -11.22 7.13
CA PHE A 9 4.92 -9.77 7.09
C PHE A 9 6.20 -9.38 7.82
N GLU A 10 6.48 -10.00 8.97
CA GLU A 10 7.71 -9.83 9.73
C GLU A 10 8.93 -10.22 8.87
N PHE A 11 8.86 -11.39 8.23
CA PHE A 11 9.92 -11.87 7.35
C PHE A 11 10.17 -10.92 6.18
N VAL A 12 9.12 -10.50 5.47
CA VAL A 12 9.24 -9.58 4.32
C VAL A 12 9.84 -8.25 4.78
N ARG A 13 9.37 -7.70 5.90
CA ARG A 13 9.87 -6.43 6.45
C ARG A 13 11.36 -6.49 6.83
N GLN A 14 11.81 -7.60 7.38
CA GLN A 14 13.19 -7.73 7.90
C GLN A 14 14.19 -8.22 6.86
N LYS A 15 13.77 -8.97 5.84
CA LYS A 15 14.67 -9.73 4.97
C LYS A 15 14.61 -9.32 3.50
N LEU A 16 13.60 -8.60 3.05
CA LEU A 16 13.40 -8.29 1.63
C LEU A 16 13.41 -6.78 1.38
N TYR A 17 14.12 -6.39 0.32
CA TYR A 17 14.03 -5.03 -0.23
C TYR A 17 12.98 -4.99 -1.34
N VAL A 18 12.25 -3.87 -1.45
CA VAL A 18 11.22 -3.67 -2.48
C VAL A 18 11.78 -3.87 -3.89
N ALA A 19 13.00 -3.38 -4.15
CA ALA A 19 13.68 -3.56 -5.44
C ALA A 19 13.88 -5.04 -5.80
N ALA A 20 14.37 -5.85 -4.85
CA ALA A 20 14.55 -7.29 -5.06
C ALA A 20 13.22 -8.03 -5.30
N VAL A 21 12.15 -7.60 -4.64
CA VAL A 21 10.81 -8.16 -4.88
C VAL A 21 10.33 -7.80 -6.30
N CYS A 22 10.54 -6.57 -6.76
CA CYS A 22 10.22 -6.16 -8.12
C CYS A 22 10.99 -6.99 -9.17
N ASP A 23 12.29 -7.19 -8.98
CA ASP A 23 13.11 -7.99 -9.91
C ASP A 23 12.59 -9.44 -10.03
N VAL A 24 12.21 -10.05 -8.91
CA VAL A 24 11.63 -11.40 -8.88
C VAL A 24 10.27 -11.44 -9.59
N LEU A 25 9.42 -10.43 -9.38
CA LEU A 25 8.11 -10.34 -10.05
C LEU A 25 8.26 -10.13 -11.55
N ASP A 26 9.21 -9.29 -11.98
CA ASP A 26 9.52 -9.06 -13.39
C ASP A 26 10.02 -10.34 -14.06
N GLY A 27 10.82 -11.14 -13.36
CA GLY A 27 11.27 -12.46 -13.82
C GLY A 27 10.12 -13.48 -14.00
N GLN A 28 9.03 -13.34 -13.25
CA GLN A 28 7.82 -14.16 -13.37
C GLN A 28 6.83 -13.62 -14.43
N GLY A 29 7.16 -12.52 -15.10
CA GLY A 29 6.29 -11.88 -16.10
C GLY A 29 5.26 -10.91 -15.50
N CYS A 30 5.23 -10.74 -14.17
CA CYS A 30 4.40 -9.77 -13.48
C CYS A 30 5.05 -8.37 -13.55
N ARG A 31 4.96 -7.74 -14.72
CA ARG A 31 5.49 -6.39 -14.95
C ARG A 31 4.54 -5.32 -14.42
N HIS A 32 5.06 -4.11 -14.17
CA HIS A 32 4.29 -2.93 -13.74
C HIS A 32 3.65 -3.03 -12.35
N GLN A 33 4.27 -3.77 -11.43
CA GLN A 33 3.76 -3.94 -10.05
C GLN A 33 4.23 -2.83 -9.09
N ALA A 34 5.19 -2.01 -9.51
CA ALA A 34 5.65 -0.86 -8.73
C ALA A 34 4.71 0.34 -8.91
N MET A 35 4.45 1.05 -7.81
CA MET A 35 3.68 2.30 -7.83
C MET A 35 4.41 3.40 -8.62
N HIS A 36 3.64 4.37 -9.12
CA HIS A 36 4.19 5.50 -9.86
C HIS A 36 5.24 6.25 -9.03
N HIS A 37 6.37 6.62 -9.63
CA HIS A 37 7.53 7.27 -8.98
C HIS A 37 7.25 8.62 -8.28
N ARG A 38 6.02 9.14 -8.40
CA ARG A 38 5.53 10.35 -7.73
C ARG A 38 4.98 10.06 -6.33
N LEU A 39 4.61 8.81 -6.06
CA LEU A 39 4.27 8.35 -4.73
C LEU A 39 5.57 8.22 -3.93
N ARG A 40 5.83 9.17 -3.04
CA ARG A 40 7.05 9.20 -2.23
C ARG A 40 6.72 9.09 -0.74
N PRO A 41 7.58 8.41 0.04
CA PRO A 41 7.54 8.47 1.50
C PRO A 41 7.46 9.89 2.02
N LEU A 42 6.53 10.15 2.94
CA LEU A 42 6.43 11.46 3.62
C LEU A 42 7.49 11.63 4.71
N LEU A 43 7.84 10.53 5.39
CA LEU A 43 8.85 10.55 6.44
C LEU A 43 10.26 10.45 5.84
N PRO A 44 11.25 11.19 6.40
CA PRO A 44 12.62 11.21 5.88
C PRO A 44 13.37 9.89 6.11
N ASP A 45 12.89 9.06 7.03
CA ASP A 45 13.51 7.79 7.35
C ASP A 45 13.10 6.71 6.35
N ILE A 46 13.87 6.59 5.27
CA ILE A 46 13.61 5.61 4.21
C ILE A 46 13.70 4.15 4.70
N ARG A 47 14.38 3.89 5.82
CA ARG A 47 14.52 2.53 6.38
C ARG A 47 13.32 2.14 7.24
N ASN A 48 12.73 3.10 7.94
CA ASN A 48 11.55 2.85 8.77
C ASN A 48 10.22 3.19 8.11
N CYS A 49 10.22 3.91 6.97
CA CYS A 49 8.99 4.26 6.25
C CYS A 49 8.40 3.12 5.40
N GLY A 50 9.10 1.99 5.26
CA GLY A 50 8.56 0.80 4.60
C GLY A 50 7.53 0.07 5.47
N PHE A 51 6.43 -0.38 4.86
CA PHE A 51 5.42 -1.21 5.51
C PHE A 51 5.04 -2.41 4.65
N VAL A 52 4.56 -3.47 5.30
CA VAL A 52 4.07 -4.70 4.66
C VAL A 52 2.73 -5.04 5.30
N GLY A 53 1.74 -5.39 4.48
CA GLY A 53 0.41 -5.77 4.95
C GLY A 53 -0.52 -6.11 3.80
N ARG A 54 -1.79 -6.37 4.12
CA ARG A 54 -2.84 -6.58 3.12
C ARG A 54 -3.38 -5.23 2.63
N ALA A 55 -3.54 -5.10 1.32
CA ALA A 55 -4.12 -3.90 0.73
C ALA A 55 -5.62 -3.80 1.04
N ARG A 56 -6.03 -2.73 1.73
CA ARG A 56 -7.43 -2.31 1.83
C ARG A 56 -7.65 -1.24 0.76
N THR A 57 -8.40 -1.56 -0.29
CA THR A 57 -8.53 -0.69 -1.47
C THR A 57 -9.70 0.28 -1.31
N VAL A 58 -9.47 1.54 -1.67
CA VAL A 58 -10.48 2.60 -1.74
C VAL A 58 -10.40 3.23 -3.11
N ARG A 59 -11.57 3.57 -3.64
CA ARG A 59 -11.67 4.43 -4.81
C ARG A 59 -12.43 5.68 -4.40
N TRP A 60 -11.78 6.82 -4.58
CA TRP A 60 -12.40 8.13 -4.43
C TRP A 60 -12.58 8.77 -5.82
N MET A 61 -13.59 9.61 -5.96
CA MET A 61 -13.88 10.39 -7.16
C MET A 61 -14.28 11.80 -6.74
N GLU A 62 -13.92 12.80 -7.53
CA GLU A 62 -14.38 14.17 -7.33
C GLU A 62 -15.90 14.23 -7.50
N THR A 63 -16.57 14.97 -6.61
CA THR A 63 -18.03 15.09 -6.59
C THR A 63 -18.40 16.56 -6.83
N ASP A 64 -19.32 16.81 -7.76
CA ASP A 64 -19.74 18.16 -8.16
C ASP A 64 -20.62 18.88 -7.12
N TYR A 65 -20.98 18.21 -6.02
CA TYR A 65 -21.78 18.73 -4.92
C TYR A 65 -21.29 18.18 -3.58
N ILE A 66 -21.60 18.90 -2.50
CA ILE A 66 -21.27 18.49 -1.13
C ILE A 66 -22.58 18.16 -0.41
N VAL A 67 -22.62 17.03 0.30
CA VAL A 67 -23.72 16.74 1.22
C VAL A 67 -23.47 17.55 2.49
N GLU A 68 -24.15 18.69 2.64
CA GLU A 68 -23.90 19.62 3.76
C GLU A 68 -24.13 19.00 5.14
N GLU A 69 -25.04 18.03 5.23
CA GLU A 69 -25.38 17.35 6.49
C GLU A 69 -24.28 16.40 6.99
N ASP A 70 -23.56 15.75 6.06
CA ASP A 70 -22.43 14.87 6.37
C ASP A 70 -21.43 14.79 5.21
N PRO A 71 -20.50 15.76 5.10
CA PRO A 71 -19.54 15.81 4.01
C PRO A 71 -18.47 14.71 4.04
N TYR A 72 -18.27 14.03 5.18
CA TYR A 72 -17.15 13.11 5.40
C TYR A 72 -17.56 11.71 5.90
N GLY A 73 -18.86 11.44 6.03
CA GLY A 73 -19.34 10.18 6.60
C GLY A 73 -18.78 8.95 5.91
N LEU A 74 -18.68 8.98 4.58
CA LEU A 74 -18.13 7.88 3.78
C LEU A 74 -16.62 7.67 4.03
N GLU A 75 -15.87 8.74 4.18
CA GLU A 75 -14.44 8.71 4.48
C GLU A 75 -14.17 8.24 5.92
N ILE A 76 -15.01 8.65 6.87
CA ILE A 76 -14.90 8.30 8.30
C ILE A 76 -15.27 6.83 8.52
N ASP A 77 -16.37 6.34 7.93
CA ASP A 77 -16.77 4.92 8.01
C ASP A 77 -15.71 3.96 7.46
N PHE A 78 -14.88 4.45 6.53
CA PHE A 78 -13.79 3.66 6.00
C PHE A 78 -12.57 3.59 6.94
N MET A 79 -12.34 4.59 7.79
CA MET A 79 -11.13 4.70 8.62
C MET A 79 -11.04 3.56 9.65
#